data_AF-A0A1H4HEC0-F1
#
_entry.id   AF-A0A1H4HEC0-F1
#
_cell.length_a   1.000
_cell.length_b   1.000
_cell.length_c   1.000
_cell.angle_alpha   90.00
_cell.angle_beta   90.00
_cell.angle_gamma   90.00
#
_symmetry.space_group_name_H-M   'P 1'
#
loop_
_entity.id
_entity.type
_entity.pdbx_description
1 polymer ?
#
loop_
_entity_poly.entity_id
_entity_poly.type
_entity_poly.pdbx_seq_one_letter_code
_entity_poly.pdbx_strand_id
1 'polypeptide(L)'
;MLYYYLAESLNELGLLSFLIKKMGARDTPLTEFMDDRFLTAEMRRIRLRASMDILIFGVHSGIFLNHNVTKINHLILHVLEMLSRLPELYLMNENELYRFRHCIYLKEELSKLSDFFYKLNETMSNRL
;
A
#
# COMPACT_ATOMS: atom_id res chain seq x y z
N MET A 1 -10.66 22.04 -8.54
CA MET A 1 -9.22 21.85 -8.26
C MET A 1 -8.97 20.88 -7.11
N LEU A 2 -9.63 21.00 -5.95
CA LEU A 2 -9.56 20.01 -4.84
C LEU A 2 -9.74 18.55 -5.29
N TYR A 3 -10.79 18.22 -6.04
CA TYR A 3 -11.04 16.84 -6.52
C TYR A 3 -9.91 16.20 -7.34
N TYR A 4 -9.08 17.01 -8.00
CA TYR A 4 -7.94 16.53 -8.78
C TYR A 4 -6.83 15.99 -7.85
N TYR A 5 -6.58 16.68 -6.73
CA TYR A 5 -5.60 16.26 -5.73
C TYR A 5 -5.99 14.94 -5.05
N LEU A 6 -7.28 14.75 -4.78
CA LEU A 6 -7.87 13.51 -4.26
C LEU A 6 -7.72 12.35 -5.26
N ALA A 7 -8.00 12.62 -6.54
CA ALA A 7 -7.92 11.63 -7.60
C ALA A 7 -6.48 11.12 -7.79
N GLU A 8 -5.48 12.00 -7.69
CA GLU A 8 -4.07 11.61 -7.75
C GLU A 8 -3.70 10.65 -6.61
N SER A 9 -4.03 10.98 -5.35
CA SER A 9 -3.74 10.09 -4.20
C SER A 9 -4.43 8.73 -4.30
N LEU A 10 -5.65 8.68 -4.84
CA LEU A 10 -6.36 7.42 -5.08
C LEU A 10 -5.77 6.62 -6.25
N ASN A 11 -5.20 7.30 -7.25
CA ASN A 11 -4.52 6.68 -8.38
C ASN A 11 -3.21 6.01 -7.94
N GLU A 12 -2.49 6.60 -6.97
CA GLU A 12 -1.29 6.00 -6.37
C GLU A 12 -1.58 4.66 -5.68
N LEU A 13 -2.68 4.57 -4.91
CA LEU A 13 -3.15 3.28 -4.38
C LEU A 13 -3.59 2.30 -5.48
N GLY A 14 -4.08 2.83 -6.60
CA GLY A 14 -4.39 2.05 -7.80
C GLY A 14 -3.15 1.39 -8.40
N LEU A 15 -2.05 2.14 -8.51
CA LEU A 15 -0.76 1.62 -8.97
C LEU A 15 -0.22 0.53 -8.03
N LEU A 16 -0.33 0.73 -6.71
CA LEU A 16 0.08 -0.27 -5.74
C LEU A 16 -0.73 -1.57 -5.86
N SER A 17 -2.05 -1.43 -6.05
CA SER A 17 -2.94 -2.57 -6.32
C SER A 17 -2.56 -3.32 -7.59
N PHE A 18 -2.15 -2.60 -8.63
CA PHE A 18 -1.67 -3.18 -9.89
C PHE A 18 -0.36 -3.96 -9.69
N LEU A 19 0.60 -3.39 -8.97
CA LEU A 19 1.88 -4.03 -8.69
C LEU A 19 1.70 -5.34 -7.91
N ILE A 20 0.83 -5.34 -6.90
CA ILE A 20 0.48 -6.55 -6.13
C ILE A 20 -0.11 -7.62 -7.04
N LYS A 21 -1.07 -7.26 -7.90
CA LYS A 21 -1.69 -8.21 -8.83
C LYS A 21 -0.66 -8.82 -9.78
N LYS A 22 0.30 -8.02 -10.24
CA LYS A 22 1.34 -8.50 -11.14
C LYS A 22 2.39 -9.38 -10.45
N MET A 23 2.73 -9.13 -9.18
CA MET A 23 3.57 -10.05 -8.39
C MET A 23 2.92 -11.43 -8.22
N GLY A 24 1.58 -11.49 -8.19
CA GLY A 24 0.83 -12.73 -8.14
C GLY A 24 0.73 -13.47 -9.48
N ALA A 25 0.97 -12.80 -10.60
CA ALA A 25 0.95 -13.42 -11.92
C ALA A 25 2.24 -14.23 -12.14
N ARG A 26 2.08 -15.46 -12.66
CA ARG A 26 3.20 -16.41 -12.78
C ARG A 26 4.26 -16.02 -13.83
N ASP A 27 3.89 -15.15 -14.78
CA ASP A 27 4.63 -14.94 -16.02
C ASP A 27 5.47 -13.66 -16.06
N THR A 28 5.43 -12.82 -15.02
CA THR A 28 6.15 -11.55 -15.03
C THR A 28 7.62 -11.75 -14.60
N PRO A 29 8.60 -11.35 -15.42
CA PRO A 29 10.02 -11.51 -15.09
C PRO A 29 10.36 -10.88 -13.73
N LEU A 30 11.07 -11.62 -12.88
CA LEU A 30 11.45 -11.20 -11.52
C LEU A 30 12.22 -9.86 -11.49
N THR A 31 12.94 -9.55 -12.58
CA THR A 31 13.72 -8.31 -12.71
C THR A 31 12.87 -7.06 -12.95
N GLU A 32 11.60 -7.21 -13.36
CA GLU A 32 10.72 -6.08 -13.64
C GLU A 32 9.94 -5.60 -12.40
N PHE A 33 9.89 -6.39 -11.33
CA PHE A 33 9.18 -6.05 -10.09
C PHE A 33 10.12 -5.38 -9.08
N MET A 34 10.37 -4.10 -9.33
CA MET A 34 10.83 -3.10 -8.37
C MET A 34 12.25 -3.27 -7.81
N ASP A 35 13.08 -2.26 -8.09
CA ASP A 35 14.10 -1.80 -7.15
C ASP A 35 13.37 -1.48 -5.83
N ASP A 36 13.73 -2.10 -4.70
CA ASP A 36 13.11 -1.86 -3.38
C ASP A 36 13.01 -0.36 -3.05
N ARG A 37 13.89 0.44 -3.64
CA ARG A 37 13.88 1.91 -3.59
C ARG A 37 12.63 2.53 -4.19
N PHE A 38 12.09 1.96 -5.27
CA PHE A 38 10.87 2.43 -5.92
C PHE A 38 9.66 2.26 -5.01
N LEU A 39 9.45 1.07 -4.44
CA LEU A 39 8.33 0.84 -3.51
C LEU A 39 8.43 1.78 -2.29
N THR A 40 9.63 1.88 -1.71
CA THR A 40 9.87 2.79 -0.57
C THR A 40 9.57 4.24 -0.93
N ALA A 41 10.01 4.70 -2.10
CA ALA A 41 9.77 6.04 -2.58
C ALA A 41 8.28 6.31 -2.78
N GLU A 42 7.54 5.35 -3.34
CA GLU A 42 6.09 5.45 -3.51
C GLU A 42 5.35 5.50 -2.18
N MET A 43 5.71 4.64 -1.21
CA MET A 43 5.12 4.69 0.14
C MET A 43 5.37 6.03 0.81
N ARG A 44 6.57 6.61 0.64
CA ARG A 44 6.91 7.93 1.16
C ARG A 44 6.10 9.04 0.46
N ARG A 45 5.92 8.94 -0.85
CA ARG A 45 5.15 9.90 -1.64
C ARG A 45 3.69 9.93 -1.20
N ILE A 46 3.06 8.76 -1.03
CA ILE A 46 1.67 8.64 -0.54
C ILE A 46 1.52 9.29 0.84
N ARG A 47 2.45 9.05 1.78
CA ARG A 47 2.40 9.65 3.13
C ARG A 47 2.51 11.18 3.08
N LEU A 48 3.43 11.71 2.28
CA LEU A 48 3.60 13.15 2.10
C LEU A 48 2.34 13.77 1.52
N ARG A 49 1.77 13.14 0.50
CA ARG A 49 0.60 13.64 -0.18
C ARG A 49 -0.65 13.61 0.71
N ALA A 50 -0.88 12.52 1.43
CA ALA A 50 -1.97 12.42 2.39
C ALA A 50 -1.91 13.50 3.48
N SER A 51 -0.71 13.85 3.94
CA SER A 51 -0.50 14.95 4.89
C SER A 51 -0.91 16.30 4.30
N MET A 52 -0.62 16.55 3.03
CA MET A 52 -1.03 17.77 2.33
C MET A 52 -2.54 17.79 2.08
N ASP A 53 -3.13 16.66 1.67
CA ASP A 53 -4.57 16.55 1.43
C ASP A 53 -5.38 16.86 2.70
N ILE A 54 -4.95 16.41 3.88
CA ILE A 54 -5.59 16.79 5.15
C ILE A 54 -5.67 18.32 5.33
N LEU A 55 -4.59 19.04 5.01
CA LEU A 55 -4.53 20.51 5.12
C LEU A 55 -5.49 21.19 4.13
N ILE A 56 -5.70 20.59 2.95
CA ILE A 56 -6.55 21.14 1.89
C ILE A 56 -8.03 20.81 2.13
N PHE A 57 -8.36 19.59 2.60
CA PHE A 57 -9.74 19.10 2.70
C PHE A 57 -10.43 19.31 4.06
N GLY A 58 -9.71 19.69 5.12
CA GLY A 58 -10.29 20.08 6.41
C GLY A 58 -11.31 19.06 6.96
N VAL A 59 -12.56 19.47 7.15
CA VAL A 59 -13.68 18.63 7.66
C VAL A 59 -13.98 17.40 6.79
N HIS A 60 -13.66 17.43 5.50
CA HIS A 60 -13.90 16.29 4.60
C HIS A 60 -12.78 15.22 4.66
N SER A 61 -11.71 15.48 5.42
CA SER A 61 -10.56 14.58 5.54
C SER A 61 -10.92 13.24 6.18
N GLY A 62 -11.89 13.17 7.10
CA GLY A 62 -12.28 11.91 7.75
C GLY A 62 -12.76 10.82 6.78
N ILE A 63 -13.58 11.17 5.79
CA ILE A 63 -14.07 10.23 4.77
C ILE A 63 -12.91 9.72 3.91
N PHE A 64 -12.00 10.63 3.53
CA PHE A 64 -10.81 10.28 2.77
C PHE A 64 -9.90 9.33 3.55
N LEU A 65 -9.60 9.64 4.82
CA LEU A 65 -8.73 8.80 5.65
C LEU A 65 -9.33 7.39 5.82
N ASN A 66 -10.63 7.29 6.12
CA ASN A 66 -11.30 6.00 6.28
C ASN A 66 -11.28 5.16 4.99
N HIS A 67 -11.49 5.79 3.83
CA HIS A 67 -11.38 5.10 2.54
C HIS A 67 -9.97 4.55 2.29
N ASN A 68 -8.92 5.34 2.59
CA ASN A 68 -7.54 4.91 2.41
C ASN A 68 -7.18 3.74 3.33
N VAL A 69 -7.53 3.83 4.63
CA VAL A 69 -7.33 2.72 5.59
C VAL A 69 -8.00 1.44 5.09
N THR A 70 -9.25 1.54 4.67
CA THR A 70 -10.01 0.38 4.17
C THR A 70 -9.32 -0.25 2.96
N LYS A 71 -8.90 0.56 1.98
CA LYS A 71 -8.15 0.08 0.81
C LYS A 71 -6.83 -0.59 1.19
N ILE A 72 -6.04 0.04 2.05
CA ILE A 72 -4.73 -0.47 2.48
C ILE A 72 -4.91 -1.83 3.18
N ASN A 73 -5.88 -1.94 4.08
CA ASN A 73 -6.17 -3.19 4.78
C ASN A 73 -6.60 -4.31 3.81
N HIS A 74 -7.39 -4.00 2.78
CA HIS A 74 -7.70 -4.98 1.72
C HIS A 74 -6.45 -5.44 0.96
N LEU A 75 -5.51 -4.55 0.68
CA LEU A 75 -4.23 -4.92 0.05
C LEU A 75 -3.38 -5.82 0.94
N ILE A 76 -3.34 -5.56 2.26
CA ILE A 76 -2.67 -6.43 3.23
C ILE A 76 -3.27 -7.84 3.20
N LEU A 77 -4.60 -7.95 3.22
CA LEU A 77 -5.29 -9.25 3.15
C LEU A 77 -4.94 -10.01 1.87
N HIS A 78 -4.90 -9.33 0.73
CA HIS A 78 -4.53 -9.95 -0.54
C HIS A 78 -3.07 -10.45 -0.53
N VAL A 79 -2.14 -9.69 0.07
CA VAL A 79 -0.75 -10.13 0.24
C VAL A 79 -0.66 -11.36 1.16
N LEU A 80 -1.42 -11.39 2.26
CA LEU A 80 -1.49 -12.55 3.16
C LEU A 80 -2.06 -13.79 2.45
N GLU A 81 -3.07 -13.61 1.61
CA GLU A 81 -3.64 -14.69 0.79
C GLU A 81 -2.62 -15.21 -0.24
N MET A 82 -1.81 -14.34 -0.84
CA MET A 82 -0.72 -14.77 -1.72
C MET A 82 0.32 -15.59 -0.96
N LEU A 83 0.71 -15.14 0.24
CA LEU A 83 1.68 -15.83 1.09
C LEU A 83 1.17 -17.21 1.54
N SER A 84 -0.13 -17.35 1.85
CA SER A 84 -0.70 -18.63 2.32
C SER A 84 -0.77 -19.72 1.25
N ARG A 85 -0.65 -19.34 -0.03
CA ARG A 85 -0.64 -20.25 -1.18
C ARG A 85 0.77 -20.75 -1.53
N LEU A 86 1.81 -20.20 -0.92
CA LEU A 86 3.19 -20.62 -1.17
C LEU A 86 3.51 -21.91 -0.38
N PRO A 87 4.32 -22.82 -0.95
CA PRO A 87 4.77 -24.02 -0.24
C PRO A 87 5.69 -23.68 0.93
N GLU A 88 6.04 -24.67 1.75
CA GLU A 88 6.96 -24.47 2.87
C GLU A 88 8.34 -23.98 2.40
N LEU A 89 9.00 -23.15 3.21
CA LEU A 89 10.23 -22.41 2.83
C LEU A 89 11.35 -23.30 2.24
N TYR A 90 11.53 -24.51 2.74
CA TYR A 90 12.58 -25.44 2.27
C TYR A 90 12.23 -26.12 0.93
N LEU A 91 10.97 -26.04 0.49
CA LEU A 91 10.46 -26.56 -0.78
C LEU A 91 10.34 -25.48 -1.86
N MET A 92 10.54 -24.22 -1.49
CA MET A 92 10.38 -23.09 -2.42
C MET A 92 11.51 -23.06 -3.45
N ASN A 93 11.15 -22.88 -4.72
CA ASN A 93 12.11 -22.53 -5.76
C ASN A 93 12.52 -21.05 -5.68
N GLU A 94 13.50 -20.62 -6.49
CA GLU A 94 14.01 -19.24 -6.48
C GLU A 94 12.92 -18.19 -6.72
N ASN A 95 11.97 -18.46 -7.63
CA ASN A 95 10.85 -17.57 -7.93
C ASN A 95 9.90 -17.43 -6.72
N GLU A 96 9.62 -18.53 -6.03
CA GLU A 96 8.77 -18.56 -4.84
C GLU A 96 9.44 -17.85 -3.67
N LEU A 97 10.74 -18.07 -3.45
CA LEU A 97 11.54 -17.36 -2.45
C LEU A 97 11.61 -15.86 -2.71
N TYR A 98 11.71 -15.44 -3.97
CA TYR A 98 11.64 -14.04 -4.34
C TYR A 98 10.27 -13.44 -3.99
N ARG A 99 9.17 -14.10 -4.40
CA ARG A 99 7.79 -13.65 -4.12
C ARG A 99 7.54 -13.57 -2.63
N PHE A 100 7.97 -14.58 -1.88
CA PHE A 100 7.86 -14.62 -0.43
C PHE A 100 8.51 -13.38 0.20
N ARG A 101 9.79 -13.11 -0.13
CA ARG A 101 10.53 -11.95 0.40
C ARG A 101 9.83 -10.62 0.10
N HIS A 102 9.43 -10.40 -1.15
CA HIS A 102 8.80 -9.14 -1.55
C HIS A 102 7.39 -8.97 -0.98
N CYS A 103 6.62 -10.06 -0.85
CA CYS A 103 5.31 -10.01 -0.19
C CYS A 103 5.44 -9.69 1.30
N ILE A 104 6.43 -10.26 1.99
CA ILE A 104 6.72 -9.92 3.40
C ILE A 104 7.09 -8.44 3.53
N TYR A 105 8.03 -7.97 2.71
CA TYR A 105 8.45 -6.57 2.70
C TYR A 105 7.29 -5.61 2.42
N LEU A 106 6.48 -5.91 1.40
CA LEU A 106 5.33 -5.10 1.04
C LEU A 106 4.28 -5.07 2.15
N LYS A 107 4.01 -6.23 2.79
CA LYS A 107 3.10 -6.30 3.94
C LYS A 107 3.56 -5.34 5.04
N GLU A 108 4.85 -5.33 5.36
CA GLU A 108 5.38 -4.44 6.39
C GLU A 108 5.19 -2.96 6.04
N GLU A 109 5.48 -2.56 4.81
CA GLU A 109 5.28 -1.17 4.38
C GLU A 109 3.81 -0.75 4.32
N LEU A 110 2.92 -1.65 3.87
CA LEU A 110 1.48 -1.44 3.91
C LEU A 110 0.96 -1.30 5.34
N SER A 111 1.45 -2.11 6.28
CA SER A 111 1.09 -1.98 7.70
C SER A 111 1.52 -0.64 8.27
N LYS A 112 2.77 -0.21 8.03
CA LYS A 112 3.26 1.12 8.44
C LYS A 112 2.41 2.25 7.84
N LEU A 113 1.95 2.08 6.60
CA LEU A 113 1.08 3.04 5.94
C LEU A 113 -0.32 3.06 6.57
N SER A 114 -0.89 1.90 6.87
CA SER A 114 -2.19 1.78 7.57
C SER A 114 -2.13 2.47 8.93
N ASP A 115 -1.11 2.17 9.74
CA ASP A 115 -0.89 2.78 11.05
C ASP A 115 -0.77 4.30 10.98
N PHE A 116 -0.10 4.81 9.95
CA PHE A 116 0.01 6.24 9.71
C PHE A 116 -1.36 6.89 9.47
N PHE A 117 -2.21 6.29 8.64
CA PHE A 117 -3.56 6.81 8.40
C PHE A 117 -4.48 6.71 9.63
N TYR A 118 -4.35 5.64 10.43
CA TYR A 118 -5.07 5.54 11.72
C TYR A 118 -4.67 6.67 12.67
N LYS A 119 -3.37 6.90 12.87
CA LYS A 119 -2.87 7.98 13.75
C LYS A 119 -3.31 9.36 13.28
N LEU A 120 -3.33 9.59 11.97
CA LEU A 120 -3.86 10.84 11.40
C LEU A 120 -5.35 11.01 11.69
N ASN A 121 -6.15 9.94 11.55
CA ASN A 121 -7.58 9.98 11.83
C ASN A 121 -7.88 10.25 13.32
N GLU A 122 -7.15 9.61 14.23
CA GLU A 122 -7.25 9.87 15.67
C GLU A 122 -6.88 11.31 16.02
N THR A 123 -5.79 11.82 15.45
CA THR A 123 -5.34 13.22 15.67
C THR A 123 -6.39 14.23 15.21
N MET A 124 -7.10 13.95 14.12
CA MET A 124 -8.19 14.80 13.62
C MET A 124 -9.45 14.70 14.49
N SER A 125 -9.77 13.50 14.99
CA SER A 125 -10.95 13.26 15.83
C SER A 125 -10.85 13.96 17.19
N ASN A 126 -9.63 14.10 17.74
CA ASN A 126 -9.37 14.80 19.00
C ASN A 126 -9.32 16.34 18.88
N ARG A 127 -9.40 16.90 17.67
CA ARG A 127 -9.36 18.35 17.42
C ARG A 127 -10.74 18.96 17.14
N LEU A 128 -11.78 18.14 16.99
CA LEU A 128 -13.19 18.52 16.83
C LEU A 128 -13.89 18.48 18.19
#